data_AF-A0A8C0SJP8-F1
#
_entry.id   AF-A0A8C0SJP8-F1
#
_cell.length_a   1.000
_cell.length_b   1.000
_cell.length_c   1.000
_cell.angle_alpha   90.00
_cell.angle_beta   90.00
_cell.angle_gamma   90.00
#
_symmetry.space_group_name_H-M   'P 1'
#
loop_
_entity.id
_entity.type
_entity.pdbx_description
1 polymer ?
#
loop_
_entity_poly.entity_id
_entity_poly.type
_entity_poly.pdbx_seq_one_letter_code
_entity_poly.pdbx_strand_id
1 'polypeptide(L)'
;MLFCLLAGVEFPRIFGVYDSLQMVWVLKENSLIATPFSRNVKPVHLDLTTCTDKEFHDAGKGNPVYLGIKGHHLCLFCAEIQGQPSLQLKEKKIMDMYREKKAQKPFLFFHSREGSTSVFQSVSYPDWFIGTSKMVGHPVILTKERGKNHNTNFYLEPEDLPHPEM
;
A
#
# COMPACT_ATOMS: atom_id res chain seq x y z
N MET A 1 29.36 3.07 21.44
CA MET A 1 29.42 1.61 21.22
C MET A 1 29.01 1.34 19.77
N LEU A 2 29.78 0.48 19.15
CA LEU A 2 29.77 0.05 17.76
C LEU A 2 28.38 -0.49 17.36
N PHE A 3 27.70 0.12 16.38
CA PHE A 3 26.61 -0.57 15.70
C PHE A 3 27.24 -1.57 14.74
N CYS A 4 27.24 -2.84 15.14
CA CYS A 4 27.61 -3.96 14.29
C CYS A 4 26.79 -3.92 12.99
N LEU A 5 27.49 -3.95 11.85
CA LEU A 5 26.94 -4.40 10.58
C LEU A 5 26.55 -5.88 10.72
N LEU A 6 25.33 -6.13 11.15
CA LEU A 6 24.59 -7.30 10.69
C LEU A 6 23.63 -6.75 9.65
N ALA A 7 23.63 -7.34 8.45
CA ALA A 7 22.60 -7.08 7.44
C ALA A 7 21.26 -7.55 8.02
N GLY A 8 20.62 -6.67 8.80
CA GLY A 8 19.36 -6.94 9.46
C GLY A 8 18.32 -7.23 8.40
N VAL A 9 17.61 -8.33 8.54
CA VAL A 9 16.43 -8.60 7.72
C VAL A 9 15.45 -7.47 8.00
N GLU A 10 15.32 -6.53 7.06
CA GLU A 10 14.35 -5.46 7.16
C GLU A 10 12.96 -6.09 7.03
N PHE A 11 12.16 -6.02 8.08
CA PHE A 11 10.77 -6.49 8.05
C PHE A 11 9.87 -5.39 7.50
N PRO A 12 8.78 -5.74 6.78
CA PRO A 12 7.83 -4.72 6.34
C PRO A 12 7.20 -4.08 7.58
N ARG A 13 6.98 -2.77 7.51
CA ARG A 13 6.20 -2.07 8.53
C ARG A 13 4.72 -2.37 8.31
N ILE A 14 4.00 -2.57 9.40
CA ILE A 14 2.61 -3.01 9.36
C ILE A 14 1.70 -1.85 9.76
N PHE A 15 0.63 -1.64 8.99
CA PHE A 15 -0.30 -0.54 9.23
C PHE A 15 -1.76 -0.99 9.09
N GLY A 16 -2.61 -0.57 10.02
CA GLY A 16 -4.03 -0.39 9.76
C GLY A 16 -4.23 0.75 8.75
N VAL A 17 -5.23 0.64 7.88
CA VAL A 17 -5.52 1.62 6.83
C VAL A 17 -7.00 2.00 6.81
N TYR A 18 -7.27 3.31 6.82
CA TYR A 18 -8.63 3.85 6.70
C TYR A 18 -8.64 5.24 6.05
N ASP A 19 -9.78 5.64 5.49
CA ASP A 19 -9.96 6.96 4.86
C ASP A 19 -10.59 8.00 5.81
N SER A 20 -10.83 9.21 5.30
CA SER A 20 -11.46 10.30 6.06
C SER A 20 -12.91 10.04 6.48
N LEU A 21 -13.58 9.06 5.86
CA LEU A 21 -14.93 8.62 6.20
C LEU A 21 -14.90 7.41 7.17
N GLN A 22 -13.74 7.10 7.76
CA GLN A 22 -13.53 5.95 8.65
C GLN A 22 -13.82 4.61 7.95
N MET A 23 -13.67 4.55 6.62
CA MET A 23 -13.78 3.30 5.88
C MET A 23 -12.45 2.57 5.92
N VAL A 24 -12.47 1.38 6.49
CA VAL A 24 -11.36 0.43 6.53
C VAL A 24 -11.34 -0.41 5.26
N TRP A 25 -10.16 -0.88 4.88
CA TRP A 25 -10.04 -1.82 3.76
C TRP A 25 -10.30 -3.24 4.21
N VAL A 26 -11.03 -4.00 3.41
CA VAL A 26 -11.36 -5.41 3.66
C VAL A 26 -11.06 -6.22 2.42
N LEU A 27 -10.39 -7.36 2.60
CA LEU A 27 -10.20 -8.34 1.54
C LEU A 27 -11.51 -9.11 1.33
N LYS A 28 -12.09 -8.99 0.13
CA LYS A 28 -13.25 -9.75 -0.29
C LYS A 28 -12.89 -10.50 -1.57
N GLU A 29 -12.86 -11.83 -1.47
CA GLU A 29 -12.38 -12.71 -2.54
C GLU A 29 -10.93 -12.34 -2.92
N ASN A 30 -10.70 -11.77 -4.10
CA ASN A 30 -9.38 -11.33 -4.56
C ASN A 30 -9.30 -9.81 -4.82
N SER A 31 -10.17 -9.04 -4.18
CA SER A 31 -10.22 -7.58 -4.30
C SER A 31 -10.33 -6.92 -2.93
N LEU A 32 -9.89 -5.67 -2.83
CA LEU A 32 -10.10 -4.86 -1.64
C LEU A 32 -11.37 -4.03 -1.81
N ILE A 33 -12.16 -3.93 -0.76
CA ILE A 33 -13.31 -3.02 -0.67
C ILE A 33 -13.14 -2.08 0.51
N ALA A 34 -13.76 -0.91 0.44
CA ALA A 34 -13.83 0.05 1.55
C ALA A 34 -15.19 -0.04 2.25
N THR A 35 -15.20 -0.20 3.57
CA THR A 35 -16.43 -0.26 4.37
C THR A 35 -16.22 0.37 5.74
N PRO A 36 -17.26 0.96 6.38
CA PRO A 36 -17.15 1.42 7.75
C PRO A 36 -16.73 0.28 8.69
N PHE A 37 -15.87 0.60 9.65
CA PHE A 37 -15.49 -0.36 10.68
C PHE A 37 -16.70 -0.73 11.56
N SER A 38 -16.81 -2.02 11.89
CA SER A 38 -17.77 -2.54 12.86
C SER A 38 -17.22 -3.82 13.48
N ARG A 39 -17.82 -4.30 14.58
CA ARG A 39 -17.36 -5.52 15.27
C ARG A 39 -17.31 -6.78 14.39
N ASN A 40 -18.07 -6.81 13.30
CA ASN A 40 -18.15 -7.95 12.38
C ASN A 40 -17.23 -7.78 11.15
N VAL A 41 -16.62 -6.61 11.00
CA VAL A 41 -15.67 -6.32 9.91
C VAL A 41 -14.27 -6.64 10.40
N LYS A 42 -13.51 -7.38 9.60
CA LYS A 42 -12.08 -7.66 9.84
C LYS A 42 -11.27 -6.84 8.84
N PRO A 43 -10.68 -5.70 9.25
CA PRO A 43 -9.81 -4.91 8.38
C PRO A 43 -8.58 -5.71 7.97
N VAL A 44 -8.09 -5.44 6.76
CA VAL A 44 -6.73 -5.84 6.40
C VAL A 44 -5.72 -4.94 7.10
N HIS A 45 -4.53 -5.47 7.32
CA HIS A 45 -3.35 -4.67 7.64
C HIS A 45 -2.42 -4.68 6.42
N LEU A 46 -1.79 -3.55 6.13
CA LEU A 46 -0.86 -3.40 5.02
C LEU A 46 0.55 -3.67 5.49
N ASP A 47 1.26 -4.55 4.78
CA ASP A 47 2.72 -4.64 4.83
C ASP A 47 3.28 -3.55 3.89
N LEU A 48 4.18 -2.72 4.38
CA LEU A 48 4.83 -1.67 3.59
C LEU A 48 6.35 -1.77 3.72
N THR A 49 7.04 -1.87 2.58
CA THR A 49 8.50 -1.82 2.52
C THR A 49 8.98 -0.95 1.37
N THR A 50 10.13 -0.30 1.55
CA THR A 50 10.71 0.60 0.56
C THR A 50 11.43 -0.20 -0.51
N CYS A 51 11.25 0.17 -1.77
CA CYS A 51 12.01 -0.39 -2.88
C CYS A 51 13.47 0.10 -2.82
N THR A 52 14.41 -0.83 -2.94
CA THR A 52 15.85 -0.53 -2.92
C THR A 52 16.45 -0.33 -4.32
N ASP A 53 15.65 -0.56 -5.37
CA ASP A 53 16.09 -0.37 -6.75
C ASP A 53 16.17 1.12 -7.08
N LYS A 54 17.40 1.60 -7.26
CA LYS A 54 17.71 3.01 -7.52
C LYS A 54 17.19 3.50 -8.87
N GLU A 55 16.89 2.60 -9.81
CA GLU A 55 16.29 2.97 -11.11
C GLU A 55 14.96 3.71 -10.92
N PHE A 56 14.21 3.37 -9.87
CA PHE A 56 12.90 3.95 -9.60
C PHE A 56 12.93 5.06 -8.55
N HIS A 57 14.11 5.48 -8.09
CA HIS A 57 14.23 6.63 -7.21
C HIS A 57 13.90 7.92 -7.97
N ASP A 58 12.97 8.70 -7.43
CA ASP A 58 12.64 10.04 -7.93
C ASP A 58 13.10 11.09 -6.90
N ALA A 59 13.89 12.07 -7.33
CA ALA A 59 14.47 13.07 -6.42
C ALA A 59 13.40 13.94 -5.71
N GLY A 60 12.21 14.07 -6.29
CA GLY A 60 11.10 14.84 -5.71
C GLY A 60 10.11 13.98 -4.91
N LYS A 61 10.01 12.67 -5.19
CA LYS A 61 9.04 11.77 -4.54
C LYS A 61 9.68 10.74 -3.60
N GLY A 62 11.00 10.60 -3.62
CA GLY A 62 11.74 9.60 -2.87
C GLY A 62 11.69 8.21 -3.51
N ASN A 63 12.03 7.19 -2.72
CA ASN A 63 11.97 5.80 -3.16
C ASN A 63 10.51 5.30 -3.13
N PRO A 64 10.07 4.56 -4.16
CA PRO A 64 8.75 3.96 -4.14
C PRO A 64 8.67 2.82 -3.12
N VAL A 65 7.45 2.43 -2.77
CA VAL A 65 7.15 1.37 -1.81
C VAL A 65 6.42 0.22 -2.49
N TYR A 66 6.55 -0.96 -1.89
CA TYR A 66 5.65 -2.09 -2.11
C TYR A 66 4.56 -2.09 -1.04
N LEU A 67 3.37 -2.55 -1.41
CA LEU A 67 2.22 -2.71 -0.51
C LEU A 67 1.72 -4.15 -0.59
N GLY A 68 1.78 -4.86 0.54
CA GLY A 68 1.30 -6.21 0.73
C GLY A 68 0.12 -6.26 1.70
N ILE A 69 -0.60 -7.37 1.71
CA ILE A 69 -1.65 -7.64 2.70
C ILE A 69 -1.06 -8.57 3.77
N LYS A 70 -0.93 -8.08 5.02
CA LYS A 70 -0.32 -8.81 6.14
C LYS A 70 -0.96 -10.18 6.31
N GLY A 71 -0.14 -11.23 6.40
CA GLY A 71 -0.61 -12.60 6.59
C GLY A 71 -1.17 -13.24 5.32
N HIS A 72 -1.12 -12.54 4.19
CA HIS A 72 -1.45 -13.05 2.88
C HIS A 72 -0.23 -12.91 1.95
N HIS A 73 -0.05 -13.86 1.03
CA HIS A 73 0.93 -13.72 -0.04
C HIS A 73 0.34 -12.89 -1.19
N LEU A 74 -0.27 -11.74 -0.88
CA LEU A 74 -0.93 -10.87 -1.86
C LEU A 74 -0.32 -9.48 -1.79
N CYS A 75 0.06 -8.94 -2.94
CA CYS A 75 0.58 -7.59 -3.08
C CYS A 75 -0.24 -6.78 -4.08
N LEU A 76 -0.34 -5.47 -3.83
CA LEU A 76 -1.02 -4.54 -4.72
C LEU A 76 -0.24 -4.42 -6.03
N PHE A 77 -0.96 -4.50 -7.13
CA PHE A 77 -0.42 -4.52 -8.48
C PHE A 77 -1.26 -3.62 -9.39
N CYS A 78 -0.60 -2.78 -10.18
CA CYS A 78 -1.25 -1.98 -11.20
C CYS A 78 -1.30 -2.79 -12.51
N ALA A 79 -2.50 -3.05 -13.01
CA ALA A 79 -2.72 -3.72 -14.29
C ALA A 79 -3.44 -2.79 -15.27
N GLU A 80 -3.31 -3.06 -16.57
CA GLU A 80 -4.21 -2.51 -17.57
C GLU A 80 -5.32 -3.53 -17.88
N ILE A 81 -6.57 -3.14 -17.67
CA ILE A 81 -7.73 -3.96 -18.02
C ILE A 81 -8.59 -3.12 -18.96
N GLN A 82 -8.84 -3.63 -20.17
CA GLN A 82 -9.63 -2.95 -21.20
C GLN A 82 -9.12 -1.51 -21.50
N GLY A 83 -7.80 -1.33 -21.50
CA GLY A 83 -7.16 -0.03 -21.77
C GLY A 83 -7.21 0.97 -20.60
N GLN A 84 -7.64 0.55 -19.41
CA GLN A 84 -7.68 1.42 -18.22
C GLN A 84 -6.79 0.87 -17.09
N PRO A 85 -6.02 1.74 -16.41
CA PRO A 85 -5.31 1.37 -15.19
C PRO A 85 -6.26 0.89 -14.10
N SER A 86 -5.93 -0.24 -13.49
CA SER A 86 -6.73 -0.89 -12.47
C SER A 86 -5.85 -1.38 -11.32
N LEU A 87 -6.37 -1.29 -10.10
CA LEU A 87 -5.73 -1.87 -8.93
C LEU A 87 -6.15 -3.33 -8.81
N GLN A 88 -5.18 -4.23 -8.68
CA GLN A 88 -5.38 -5.67 -8.54
C GLN A 88 -4.57 -6.20 -7.35
N LEU A 89 -4.92 -7.39 -6.89
CA LEU A 89 -4.09 -8.18 -5.98
C LEU A 89 -3.44 -9.31 -6.76
N LYS A 90 -2.12 -9.47 -6.58
CA LYS A 90 -1.34 -10.53 -7.22
C LYS A 90 -0.62 -11.37 -6.17
N GLU A 91 -0.63 -12.69 -6.37
CA GLU A 91 0.05 -13.62 -5.48
C GLU A 91 1.56 -13.39 -5.52
N LYS A 92 2.10 -12.81 -4.45
CA LYS A 92 3.52 -12.53 -4.26
C LYS A 92 3.80 -12.20 -2.80
N LYS A 93 4.94 -12.65 -2.28
CA LYS A 93 5.42 -12.23 -0.95
C LYS A 93 6.15 -10.91 -1.06
N ILE A 94 5.81 -9.95 -0.20
CA ILE A 94 6.42 -8.61 -0.23
C ILE A 94 7.95 -8.66 -0.04
N MET A 95 8.43 -9.58 0.81
CA MET A 95 9.86 -9.72 1.07
C MET A 95 10.64 -10.38 -0.07
N ASP A 96 9.98 -11.16 -0.93
CA ASP A 96 10.61 -11.67 -2.14
C ASP A 96 10.84 -10.50 -3.11
N MET A 97 9.86 -9.59 -3.25
CA MET A 97 10.02 -8.36 -4.06
C MET A 97 11.10 -7.42 -3.53
N TYR A 98 11.20 -7.26 -2.21
CA TYR A 98 12.24 -6.44 -1.60
C TYR A 98 13.65 -6.98 -1.88
N ARG A 99 13.81 -8.31 -1.93
CA ARG A 99 15.11 -8.96 -2.18
C ARG A 99 15.48 -9.04 -3.66
N GLU A 100 14.53 -8.82 -4.56
CA GLU A 100 14.80 -8.79 -6.00
C GLU A 100 15.73 -7.62 -6.36
N LYS A 101 16.79 -7.91 -7.14
CA LYS A 101 17.72 -6.86 -7.60
C LYS A 101 17.07 -5.85 -8.56
N LYS A 102 16.06 -6.28 -9.30
CA LYS A 102 15.31 -5.48 -10.26
C LYS A 102 13.87 -5.43 -9.84
N ALA A 103 13.38 -4.24 -9.53
CA ALA A 103 12.01 -4.06 -9.11
C ALA A 103 11.03 -4.19 -10.28
N GLN A 104 9.87 -4.75 -10.00
CA GLN A 104 8.79 -4.86 -10.97
C GLN A 104 7.90 -3.62 -10.86
N LYS A 105 8.06 -2.68 -11.80
CA LYS A 105 7.36 -1.37 -11.84
C LYS A 105 5.84 -1.43 -11.53
N PRO A 106 5.07 -2.42 -11.99
CA PRO A 106 3.64 -2.53 -11.67
C PRO A 106 3.28 -2.67 -10.18
N PHE A 107 4.20 -3.14 -9.34
CA PHE A 107 3.99 -3.28 -7.90
C PHE A 107 4.40 -2.03 -7.10
N LEU A 108 4.97 -1.02 -7.77
CA LEU A 108 5.55 0.14 -7.11
C LEU A 108 4.57 1.30 -7.02
N PHE A 109 4.55 1.92 -5.85
CA PHE A 109 3.80 3.14 -5.57
C PHE A 109 4.72 4.19 -4.95
N PHE A 110 4.64 5.44 -5.41
CA PHE A 110 5.21 6.55 -4.64
C PHE A 110 4.33 6.82 -3.43
N HIS A 111 4.94 6.79 -2.24
CA HIS A 111 4.29 7.16 -0.98
C HIS A 111 4.69 8.58 -0.60
N SER A 112 3.71 9.47 -0.43
CA SER A 112 3.92 10.81 0.10
C SER A 112 2.95 11.09 1.25
N ARG A 113 3.28 12.11 2.06
CA ARG A 113 2.39 12.60 3.11
C ARG A 113 1.76 13.92 2.70
N GLU A 114 0.47 14.05 2.97
CA GLU A 114 -0.29 15.29 2.86
C GLU A 114 -0.95 15.55 4.22
N GLY A 115 -0.34 16.47 4.99
CA GLY A 115 -0.67 16.67 6.39
C GLY A 115 -0.44 15.38 7.20
N SER A 116 -1.46 14.91 7.90
CA SER A 116 -1.42 13.67 8.68
C SER A 116 -1.64 12.41 7.83
N THR A 117 -2.13 12.56 6.59
CA THR A 117 -2.53 11.44 5.72
C THR A 117 -1.41 11.00 4.77
N SER A 118 -1.52 9.77 4.29
CA SER A 118 -0.67 9.16 3.26
C SER A 118 -1.39 9.10 1.92
N VAL A 119 -0.63 9.28 0.85
CA VAL A 119 -1.09 9.19 -0.53
C VAL A 119 -0.19 8.20 -1.26
N PHE A 120 -0.80 7.35 -2.09
CA PHE A 120 -0.10 6.33 -2.87
C PHE A 120 -0.37 6.54 -4.36
N GLN A 121 0.63 7.00 -5.09
CA GLN A 121 0.57 7.18 -6.54
C GLN A 121 1.21 5.98 -7.24
N SER A 122 0.59 5.45 -8.29
CA SER A 122 1.20 4.42 -9.13
C SER A 122 2.49 4.94 -9.80
N VAL A 123 3.55 4.13 -9.76
CA VAL A 123 4.77 4.38 -10.56
C VAL A 123 4.54 4.02 -12.03
N SER A 124 3.71 3.01 -12.31
CA SER A 124 3.40 2.57 -13.67
C SER A 124 2.49 3.54 -14.43
N TYR A 125 1.58 4.19 -13.71
CA TYR A 125 0.60 5.10 -14.27
C TYR A 125 0.65 6.46 -13.56
N PRO A 126 1.41 7.44 -14.09
CA PRO A 126 1.49 8.78 -13.52
C PRO A 126 0.10 9.41 -13.32
N ASP A 127 -0.06 10.13 -12.21
CA ASP A 127 -1.29 10.79 -11.75
C ASP A 127 -2.45 9.86 -11.40
N TRP A 128 -2.24 8.54 -11.40
CA TRP A 128 -3.19 7.60 -10.83
C TRP A 128 -2.82 7.27 -9.39
N PHE A 129 -3.80 7.42 -8.51
CA PHE A 129 -3.67 7.22 -7.07
C PHE A 129 -4.54 6.06 -6.62
N ILE A 130 -4.12 5.36 -5.57
CA ILE A 130 -5.05 4.47 -4.87
C ILE A 130 -6.18 5.33 -4.29
N GLY A 131 -7.41 4.90 -4.50
CA GLY A 131 -8.59 5.62 -4.06
C GLY A 131 -9.72 4.72 -3.62
N THR A 132 -10.58 5.28 -2.78
CA THR A 132 -11.82 4.66 -2.30
C THR A 132 -13.00 5.53 -2.68
N SER A 133 -14.11 4.92 -3.06
CA SER A 133 -15.37 5.64 -3.29
C SER A 133 -15.98 6.10 -1.97
N LYS A 134 -16.79 7.16 -1.98
CA LYS A 134 -17.63 7.55 -0.84
C LYS A 134 -18.74 6.54 -0.54
N MET A 135 -19.00 5.60 -1.45
CA MET A 135 -20.03 4.57 -1.31
C MET A 135 -19.48 3.33 -0.60
N VAL A 136 -20.25 2.83 0.38
CA VAL A 136 -19.89 1.64 1.16
C VAL A 136 -19.78 0.39 0.28
N GLY A 137 -18.80 -0.45 0.59
CA GLY A 137 -18.58 -1.76 -0.04
C GLY A 137 -18.03 -1.68 -1.46
N HIS A 138 -17.70 -0.48 -1.95
CA HIS A 138 -17.11 -0.31 -3.26
C HIS A 138 -15.62 -0.71 -3.27
N PRO A 139 -15.10 -1.17 -4.42
CA PRO A 139 -13.70 -1.55 -4.52
C PRO A 139 -12.74 -0.39 -4.22
N VAL A 140 -11.57 -0.73 -3.69
CA VAL A 140 -10.40 0.14 -3.71
C VAL A 140 -9.82 0.09 -5.13
N ILE A 141 -9.61 1.26 -5.75
CA ILE A 141 -9.28 1.37 -7.18
C ILE A 141 -8.05 2.26 -7.41
N LEU A 142 -7.60 2.33 -8.66
CA LEU A 142 -6.79 3.45 -9.14
C LEU A 142 -7.72 4.54 -9.68
N THR A 143 -7.43 5.81 -9.38
CA THR A 143 -8.17 6.95 -9.94
C THR A 143 -7.29 8.17 -10.16
N LYS A 144 -7.66 9.01 -11.13
CA LYS A 144 -7.12 10.36 -11.31
C LYS A 144 -7.91 11.43 -10.56
N GLU A 145 -9.11 11.10 -10.09
CA GLU A 145 -10.05 12.05 -9.49
C GLU A 145 -9.78 12.25 -7.99
N ARG A 146 -8.85 13.15 -7.68
CA ARG A 146 -8.58 13.53 -6.29
C ARG A 146 -9.63 14.53 -5.77
N GLY A 147 -10.09 14.33 -4.53
CA GLY A 147 -10.92 15.31 -3.81
C GLY A 147 -12.37 15.47 -4.30
N LYS A 148 -12.85 14.60 -5.21
CA LYS A 148 -14.22 14.62 -5.74
C LYS A 148 -15.05 13.46 -5.17
N ASN A 149 -15.30 12.44 -5.99
CA ASN A 149 -16.08 11.25 -5.63
C ASN A 149 -15.22 10.17 -4.95
N HIS A 150 -13.89 10.33 -4.99
CA HIS A 150 -12.93 9.40 -4.45
C HIS A 150 -12.05 10.06 -3.38
N ASN A 151 -11.82 9.34 -2.28
CA ASN A 151 -10.82 9.68 -1.28
C ASN A 151 -9.49 9.02 -1.68
N THR A 152 -8.41 9.82 -1.75
CA THR A 152 -7.04 9.36 -2.09
C THR A 152 -6.06 9.51 -0.93
N ASN A 153 -6.57 9.93 0.23
CA ASN A 153 -5.79 10.27 1.41
C ASN A 153 -6.20 9.30 2.52
N PHE A 154 -5.21 8.56 3.03
CA PHE A 154 -5.44 7.49 4.00
C PHE A 154 -4.68 7.76 5.28
N TYR A 155 -5.31 7.45 6.41
CA TYR A 155 -4.62 7.34 7.68
C TYR A 155 -3.97 5.96 7.76
N LEU A 156 -2.71 5.94 8.20
CA LEU A 156 -1.97 4.73 8.48
C LEU A 156 -1.72 4.66 9.98
N GLU A 157 -2.29 3.66 10.63
CA GLU A 157 -2.10 3.41 12.05
C GLU A 157 -1.06 2.30 12.20
N PRO A 158 0.15 2.58 12.69
CA PRO A 158 1.16 1.55 12.87
C PRO A 158 0.65 0.49 13.84
N GLU A 159 0.76 -0.78 13.46
CA GLU A 159 0.58 -1.87 14.41
C GLU A 159 1.86 -1.93 15.25
N ASP A 160 1.76 -1.68 16.55
CA ASP A 160 2.90 -1.79 17.46
C ASP A 160 3.49 -3.20 17.32
N LEU A 161 4.73 -3.28 16.82
CA LEU A 161 5.47 -4.53 16.88
C LEU A 161 5.56 -4.92 18.36
N PRO A 162 5.20 -6.16 18.75
CA PRO A 162 5.53 -6.62 20.09
C PRO A 162 7.03 -6.39 20.27
N HIS A 163 7.38 -5.65 21.32
CA HIS A 163 8.77 -5.46 21.68
C HIS A 163 9.36 -6.87 21.84
N PRO A 164 10.52 -7.20 21.25
CA PRO A 164 11.19 -8.44 21.60
C PRO A 164 11.34 -8.41 23.12
N GLU A 165 10.76 -9.41 23.78
CA GLU A 165 10.83 -9.54 25.24
C GLU A 165 12.29 -9.35 25.66
N MET A 166 12.53 -8.34 26.50
CA MET A 166 13.85 -8.07 27.07
C MET A 166 14.27 -9.18 28.03
#